data_AF-A0A818JNJ3-F1
#
_entry.id   AF-A0A818JNJ3-F1
#
_cell.length_a   1.000
_cell.length_b   1.000
_cell.length_c   1.000
_cell.angle_alpha   90.00
_cell.angle_beta   90.00
_cell.angle_gamma   90.00
#
_symmetry.space_group_name_H-M   'P 1'
#
loop_
_entity.id
_entity.type
_entity.pdbx_description
1 polymer ?
#
loop_
_entity_poly.entity_id
_entity_poly.type
_entity_poly.pdbx_seq_one_letter_code
_entity_poly.pdbx_strand_id
1 'polypeptide(L)'
;MLIVQILRATGKPYHAQCFSCMTCQKCLDGIPFTVDATMQIHCIDCFHEKFAPRCYVCHRPILPASGEEETIRIIAFDRSYHIDCYRCENCNIQFSTEEGCYPIDDHVFCLQCNRKYLISILGHS
;
A
#
# COMPACT_ATOMS: atom_id res chain seq x y z
N MET A 1 29.22 3.50 -37.23
CA MET A 1 28.27 2.44 -36.82
C MET A 1 27.79 2.77 -35.41
N LEU A 2 26.64 3.44 -35.26
CA LEU A 2 26.04 3.65 -33.94
C LEU A 2 25.18 2.43 -33.63
N ILE A 3 25.70 1.53 -32.80
CA ILE A 3 24.93 0.39 -32.30
C ILE A 3 23.96 0.96 -31.26
N VAL A 4 22.70 1.15 -31.66
CA VAL A 4 21.63 1.48 -30.73
C VAL A 4 21.21 0.17 -30.08
N GLN A 5 21.53 -0.02 -28.80
CA GLN A 5 21.08 -1.19 -28.06
C GLN A 5 19.56 -1.10 -27.91
N ILE A 6 18.84 -1.98 -28.60
CA ILE A 6 17.39 -2.09 -28.57
C ILE A 6 17.03 -3.08 -27.47
N LEU A 7 16.42 -2.60 -26.40
CA LEU A 7 15.89 -3.45 -25.35
C LEU A 7 14.48 -3.93 -25.75
N ARG A 8 14.22 -5.23 -25.58
CA ARG A 8 12.91 -5.84 -25.82
C ARG A 8 12.17 -5.96 -24.50
N ALA A 9 11.19 -5.09 -24.32
CA ALA A 9 10.26 -5.10 -23.18
C ALA A 9 8.83 -5.09 -23.75
N THR A 10 7.95 -5.99 -23.31
CA THR A 10 6.54 -6.09 -23.77
C THR A 10 6.34 -6.26 -25.30
N GLY A 11 7.34 -6.79 -26.01
CA GLY A 11 7.29 -6.98 -27.46
C GLY A 11 7.56 -5.72 -28.29
N LYS A 12 7.87 -4.56 -27.68
CA LYS A 12 8.22 -3.32 -28.39
C LYS A 12 9.71 -3.00 -28.24
N PRO A 13 10.39 -2.56 -29.31
CA PRO A 13 11.78 -2.12 -29.23
C PRO A 13 11.84 -0.74 -28.57
N TYR A 14 12.63 -0.60 -27.50
CA TYR A 14 12.94 0.70 -26.89
C TYR A 14 14.41 1.04 -27.13
N HIS A 15 14.68 2.29 -27.49
CA HIS A 15 16.04 2.83 -27.37
C HIS A 15 16.42 2.84 -25.88
N ALA A 16 17.63 2.42 -25.54
CA ALA A 16 18.11 2.41 -24.15
C ALA A 16 17.93 3.76 -23.43
N GLN A 17 18.08 4.88 -24.14
CA GLN A 17 17.87 6.25 -23.61
C GLN A 17 16.39 6.62 -23.40
N CYS A 18 15.45 5.94 -24.05
CA CYS A 18 14.01 6.13 -23.88
C CYS A 18 13.41 5.13 -22.87
N PHE A 19 14.23 4.22 -22.33
CA PHE A 19 13.80 3.21 -21.36
C PHE A 19 14.05 3.69 -19.93
N SER A 20 13.42 4.81 -19.58
CA SER A 20 13.50 5.43 -18.26
C SER A 20 12.12 5.48 -17.59
N CYS A 21 12.10 5.52 -16.26
CA CYS A 21 10.87 5.75 -15.52
C CYS A 21 10.35 7.15 -15.83
N MET A 22 9.08 7.26 -16.25
CA MET A 22 8.49 8.56 -16.55
C MET A 22 8.43 9.50 -15.34
N THR A 23 8.33 8.95 -14.13
CA THR A 23 8.22 9.72 -12.89
C THR A 23 9.57 10.23 -12.39
N CYS A 24 10.56 9.34 -12.25
CA CYS A 24 11.86 9.69 -11.65
C CYS A 24 13.02 9.78 -12.64
N GLN A 25 12.78 9.53 -13.93
CA GLN A 25 13.76 9.55 -15.02
C GLN A 25 14.94 8.57 -14.88
N LYS A 26 14.89 7.65 -13.91
CA LYS A 26 15.89 6.59 -13.74
C LYS A 26 15.91 5.68 -14.98
N CYS A 27 17.10 5.37 -15.50
CA CYS A 27 17.28 4.34 -16.54
C CYS A 27 16.89 2.97 -15.97
N LEU A 28 16.07 2.22 -16.70
CA LEU A 28 15.51 0.94 -16.25
C LEU A 28 16.19 -0.28 -16.90
N ASP A 29 17.33 -0.08 -17.56
CA ASP A 29 18.13 -1.19 -18.10
C ASP A 29 18.54 -2.15 -16.97
N GLY A 30 18.11 -3.41 -17.06
CA GLY A 30 18.31 -4.42 -16.03
C GLY A 30 17.51 -4.23 -14.73
N ILE A 31 16.60 -3.25 -14.66
CA ILE A 31 15.78 -2.97 -13.47
C ILE A 31 14.32 -3.39 -13.73
N PRO A 32 13.64 -4.04 -12.77
CA PRO A 32 12.20 -4.31 -12.89
C PRO A 32 11.37 -3.05 -13.15
N PHE A 33 10.42 -3.15 -14.06
CA PHE A 33 9.56 -2.05 -14.48
C PHE A 33 8.15 -2.56 -14.79
N THR A 34 7.21 -1.63 -14.88
CA THR A 34 5.84 -1.90 -15.30
C THR A 34 5.34 -0.78 -16.21
N VAL A 35 4.20 -0.99 -16.86
CA VAL A 35 3.50 0.00 -17.67
C VAL A 35 2.12 0.28 -17.08
N ASP A 36 1.71 1.55 -17.09
CA ASP A 36 0.37 1.92 -16.65
C ASP A 36 -0.68 1.77 -17.77
N ALA A 37 -1.94 2.08 -17.45
CA ALA A 37 -3.05 2.00 -18.40
C ALA A 37 -2.88 2.92 -19.63
N THR A 38 -2.02 3.93 -19.55
CA THR A 38 -1.69 4.85 -20.66
C THR A 38 -0.42 4.45 -21.43
N MET A 39 0.10 3.24 -21.16
CA MET A 39 1.35 2.70 -21.71
C MET A 39 2.61 3.47 -21.31
N GLN A 40 2.58 4.22 -20.21
CA GLN A 40 3.76 4.90 -19.68
C GLN A 40 4.61 3.95 -18.84
N ILE A 41 5.94 3.99 -19.01
CA ILE A 41 6.87 3.12 -18.29
C ILE A 41 7.21 3.72 -16.92
N HIS A 42 7.10 2.91 -15.87
CA HIS A 42 7.47 3.29 -14.50
C HIS A 42 8.38 2.23 -13.88
N CYS A 43 9.30 2.66 -13.01
CA CYS A 43 9.91 1.71 -12.08
C CYS A 43 8.85 1.22 -11.08
N ILE A 44 9.06 0.04 -10.53
CA ILE A 44 8.14 -0.58 -9.57
C ILE A 44 7.88 0.36 -8.38
N ASP A 45 8.92 1.00 -7.84
CA ASP A 45 8.79 1.92 -6.70
C ASP A 45 7.84 3.09 -7.00
N CYS A 46 8.03 3.79 -8.13
CA CYS A 46 7.18 4.93 -8.50
C CYS A 46 5.76 4.49 -8.83
N PHE A 47 5.60 3.30 -9.44
CA PHE A 47 4.28 2.75 -9.71
C PHE A 47 3.54 2.43 -8.40
N HIS A 48 4.20 1.75 -7.48
CA HIS A 48 3.67 1.45 -6.16
C HIS A 48 3.33 2.71 -5.36
N GLU A 49 4.20 3.72 -5.34
CA GLU A 49 3.93 4.98 -4.65
C GLU A 49 2.66 5.67 -5.17
N LYS A 50 2.38 5.54 -6.47
CA LYS A 50 1.22 6.17 -7.13
C LYS A 50 -0.06 5.35 -6.97
N PHE A 51 0.00 4.03 -7.02
CA PHE A 51 -1.18 3.18 -7.20
C PHE A 51 -1.44 2.18 -6.07
N ALA A 52 -0.48 1.92 -5.19
CA ALA A 52 -0.70 0.97 -4.10
C ALA A 52 -1.69 1.53 -3.07
N PRO A 53 -2.52 0.67 -2.47
CA PRO A 53 -3.39 1.08 -1.37
C PRO A 53 -2.55 1.62 -0.21
N ARG A 54 -3.05 2.64 0.48
CA ARG A 54 -2.36 3.25 1.63
C ARG A 54 -2.95 2.78 2.93
N CYS A 55 -2.07 2.52 3.91
CA CYS A 55 -2.51 2.23 5.26
C CYS A 55 -3.14 3.49 5.87
N TYR A 56 -4.33 3.33 6.45
CA TYR A 56 -5.05 4.42 7.11
C TYR A 56 -4.28 5.03 8.29
N VAL A 57 -3.50 4.22 9.01
CA VAL A 57 -2.78 4.63 10.23
C VAL A 57 -1.44 5.29 9.92
N CYS A 58 -0.58 4.65 9.11
CA CYS A 58 0.77 5.16 8.85
C CYS A 58 0.92 5.90 7.53
N HIS A 59 -0.13 5.95 6.70
CA HIS A 59 -0.18 6.60 5.38
C HIS A 59 0.83 6.09 4.34
N ARG A 60 1.62 5.06 4.68
CA ARG A 60 2.55 4.41 3.76
C ARG A 60 1.81 3.43 2.84
N PRO A 61 2.32 3.22 1.60
CA PRO A 61 1.86 2.15 0.73
C PRO A 61 1.88 0.78 1.42
N ILE A 62 0.89 -0.05 1.12
CA ILE A 62 0.87 -1.46 1.50
C ILE A 62 1.37 -2.24 0.29
N LEU A 63 2.57 -2.80 0.41
CA LEU A 63 3.31 -3.48 -0.65
C LEU A 63 3.45 -4.96 -0.31
N PRO A 64 3.64 -5.84 -1.31
CA PRO A 64 3.96 -7.24 -1.05
C PRO A 64 5.31 -7.36 -0.35
N ALA A 65 5.52 -8.43 0.42
CA ALA A 65 6.82 -8.69 1.01
C ALA A 65 7.85 -9.03 -0.09
N SER A 66 9.14 -8.92 0.23
CA SER A 66 10.21 -9.19 -0.73
C SER A 66 10.12 -10.63 -1.24
N GLY A 67 9.87 -10.79 -2.54
CA GLY A 67 9.74 -12.11 -3.19
C GLY A 67 8.30 -12.65 -3.24
N GLU A 68 7.31 -11.94 -2.71
CA GLU A 68 5.90 -12.29 -2.83
C GLU A 68 5.23 -11.51 -3.96
N GLU A 69 4.30 -12.14 -4.67
CA GLU A 69 3.51 -11.49 -5.73
C GLU A 69 2.25 -10.82 -5.16
N GLU A 70 1.72 -11.33 -4.06
CA GLU A 70 0.47 -10.88 -3.46
C GLU A 70 0.71 -9.90 -2.30
N THR A 71 -0.13 -8.88 -2.22
CA THR A 71 -0.13 -7.95 -1.09
C THR A 71 -1.21 -8.32 -0.09
N ILE A 72 -0.81 -8.72 1.11
CA ILE A 72 -1.75 -8.96 2.21
C ILE A 72 -2.07 -7.63 2.91
N ARG A 73 -3.37 -7.33 3.07
CA ARG A 73 -3.86 -6.17 3.80
C ARG A 73 -5.13 -6.51 4.56
N ILE A 74 -5.37 -5.82 5.67
CA ILE A 74 -6.67 -5.87 6.35
C ILE A 74 -7.57 -4.79 5.76
N ILE A 75 -8.82 -5.13 5.48
CA ILE A 75 -9.86 -4.17 5.07
C ILE A 75 -10.93 -4.15 6.15
N ALA A 76 -11.14 -2.98 6.76
CA ALA A 76 -12.18 -2.75 7.75
C ALA A 76 -12.70 -1.33 7.63
N PHE A 77 -14.03 -1.15 7.63
CA PHE A 77 -14.68 0.18 7.50
C PHE A 77 -14.19 0.96 6.27
N ASP A 78 -14.14 0.31 5.11
CA ASP A 78 -13.65 0.84 3.83
C ASP A 78 -12.22 1.40 3.86
N ARG A 79 -11.44 1.02 4.89
CA ARG A 79 -10.05 1.43 5.06
C ARG A 79 -9.13 0.23 4.96
N SER A 80 -7.93 0.49 4.46
CA SER A 80 -6.87 -0.51 4.34
C SER A 80 -5.83 -0.33 5.44
N TYR A 81 -5.32 -1.44 5.97
CA TYR A 81 -4.32 -1.45 7.03
C TYR A 81 -3.21 -2.45 6.73
N HIS A 82 -1.97 -2.11 7.10
CA HIS A 82 -0.97 -3.14 7.36
C HIS A 82 -1.46 -4.03 8.51
N ILE A 83 -1.09 -5.31 8.50
CA ILE A 83 -1.40 -6.25 9.58
C ILE A 83 -0.93 -5.69 10.93
N ASP A 84 0.27 -5.09 10.96
CA ASP A 84 0.84 -4.47 12.15
C ASP A 84 0.22 -3.13 12.53
N CYS A 85 -0.52 -2.49 11.63
CA CYS A 85 -1.20 -1.23 11.92
C CYS A 85 -2.65 -1.43 12.34
N TYR A 86 -3.22 -2.63 12.16
CA TYR A 86 -4.58 -2.94 12.56
C TYR A 86 -4.63 -3.22 14.07
N ARG A 87 -4.64 -2.13 14.86
CA ARG A 87 -4.54 -2.13 16.32
C ARG A 87 -5.55 -1.16 16.94
N CYS A 88 -5.92 -1.41 18.20
CA CYS A 88 -6.75 -0.49 18.98
C CYS A 88 -6.05 0.85 19.18
N GLU A 89 -6.69 1.94 18.82
CA GLU A 89 -6.09 3.28 18.91
C GLU A 89 -5.85 3.75 20.35
N ASN A 90 -6.56 3.18 21.34
CA ASN A 90 -6.39 3.55 22.75
C ASN A 90 -5.32 2.73 23.49
N CYS A 91 -5.23 1.42 23.23
CA CYS A 91 -4.32 0.54 23.98
C CYS A 91 -3.28 -0.18 23.13
N ASN A 92 -3.24 0.07 21.81
CA ASN A 92 -2.31 -0.51 20.85
C ASN A 92 -2.31 -2.04 20.74
N ILE A 93 -3.32 -2.72 21.30
CA ILE A 93 -3.45 -4.17 21.11
C ILE A 93 -3.77 -4.48 19.65
N GLN A 94 -3.08 -5.47 19.08
CA GLN A 94 -3.41 -5.97 17.74
C GLN A 94 -4.72 -6.72 17.79
N PHE A 95 -5.58 -6.45 16.82
CA PHE A 95 -6.81 -7.21 16.66
C PHE A 95 -6.46 -8.60 16.16
N SER A 96 -7.11 -9.63 16.71
CA SER A 96 -6.99 -10.97 16.17
C SER A 96 -7.91 -11.13 14.96
N THR A 97 -7.73 -12.21 14.22
CA THR A 97 -8.66 -12.58 13.13
C THR A 97 -10.03 -13.00 13.63
N GLU A 98 -10.15 -13.37 14.90
CA GLU A 98 -11.40 -13.82 15.53
C GLU A 98 -12.15 -12.65 16.20
N GLU A 99 -11.42 -11.79 16.90
CA GLU A 99 -11.95 -10.60 17.56
C GLU A 99 -11.55 -9.36 16.75
N GLY A 100 -12.49 -8.89 15.93
CA GLY A 100 -12.34 -7.68 15.12
C GLY A 100 -12.28 -6.39 15.95
N CYS A 101 -12.43 -5.26 15.27
CA CYS A 101 -12.47 -3.95 15.92
C CYS A 101 -13.89 -3.39 16.02
N TYR A 102 -14.07 -2.47 16.97
CA TYR A 102 -15.31 -1.75 17.22
C TYR A 102 -15.15 -0.30 16.76
N PRO A 103 -15.85 0.13 15.69
CA PRO A 103 -15.73 1.47 15.13
C PRO A 103 -16.54 2.47 15.96
N ILE A 104 -15.97 3.65 16.21
CA ILE A 104 -16.68 4.78 16.82
C ILE A 104 -16.10 6.06 16.23
N ASP A 105 -16.93 6.87 15.56
CA ASP A 105 -16.52 8.18 15.00
C ASP A 105 -15.16 8.14 14.30
N ASP A 106 -15.01 7.25 13.31
CA ASP A 106 -13.77 7.07 12.56
C ASP A 106 -12.58 6.48 13.33
N HIS A 107 -12.75 6.08 14.59
CA HIS A 107 -11.73 5.40 15.39
C HIS A 107 -12.00 3.90 15.55
N VAL A 108 -10.95 3.09 15.66
CA VAL A 108 -11.06 1.63 15.88
C VAL A 108 -10.60 1.23 17.28
N PHE A 109 -11.48 0.60 18.05
CA PHE A 109 -11.23 0.16 19.42
C PHE A 109 -11.34 -1.35 19.59
N CYS A 110 -10.63 -1.90 20.58
CA CYS A 110 -10.89 -3.26 21.06
C CYS A 110 -12.15 -3.29 21.95
N LEU A 111 -12.72 -4.47 22.14
CA LEU A 111 -13.92 -4.66 22.97
C LEU A 111 -13.80 -3.97 24.35
N GLN A 112 -12.64 -4.09 25.00
CA GLN A 112 -12.41 -3.51 26.32
C GLN A 112 -12.42 -1.98 26.29
N CYS A 113 -11.79 -1.36 25.30
CA CYS A 113 -11.74 0.09 25.17
C CYS A 113 -13.11 0.65 24.73
N ASN A 114 -13.79 -0.03 23.81
CA ASN A 114 -15.16 0.31 23.43
C ASN A 114 -16.11 0.30 24.65
N ARG A 115 -16.08 -0.77 25.47
CA ARG A 115 -16.89 -0.83 26.70
C ARG A 115 -16.63 0.35 27.64
N LYS A 116 -15.36 0.73 27.85
CA LYS A 116 -15.01 1.89 28.70
C LYS A 116 -15.55 3.19 28.11
N TYR A 117 -15.43 3.37 26.79
CA TYR A 117 -15.97 4.52 26.08
C TYR A 117 -17.49 4.62 26.25
N LEU A 118 -18.22 3.52 26.01
CA LEU A 118 -19.67 3.46 26.17
C LEU A 118 -20.14 3.76 27.60
N ILE A 119 -19.42 3.28 28.61
CA ILE A 119 -19.73 3.61 30.02
C ILE A 119 -19.50 5.09 30.30
N SER A 120 -18.44 5.69 29.75
CA SER A 120 -18.16 7.12 29.96
C SER A 120 -19.26 8.03 29.39
N ILE A 121 -19.83 7.69 28.24
CA ILE A 121 -20.92 8.48 27.63
C ILE A 121 -22.27 8.27 28.33
N LEU A 122 -22.55 7.06 28.84
CA LEU A 122 -23.80 6.74 29.54
C LEU A 122 -23.79 7.14 31.03
N GLY A 123 -22.61 7.39 31.61
CA GLY A 123 -22.45 7.81 33.00
C GLY A 123 -22.57 9.33 33.22
N HIS A 124 -22.76 10.11 32.16
CA HIS A 124 -22.93 11.57 32.21
C HIS A 124 -24.38 12.04 31.96
N SER A 125 -25.36 11.14 31.99
CA SER A 125 -26.80 11.44 31.94
C SER A 125 -27.46 11.42 33.30
#